data_AF-A0A6C0JJ31-F1
#
_entry.id   AF-A0A6C0JJ31-F1
#
_cell.length_a   1.000
_cell.length_b   1.000
_cell.length_c   1.000
_cell.angle_alpha   90.00
_cell.angle_beta   90.00
_cell.angle_gamma   90.00
#
_symmetry.space_group_name_H-M   'P 1'
#
loop_
_entity.id
_entity.type
_entity.pdbx_description
1 polymer ?
#
loop_
_entity_poly.entity_id
_entity_poly.type
_entity_poly.pdbx_seq_one_letter_code
_entity_poly.pdbx_strand_id
1 'polypeptide(L)'
;MPKGVIEKAQETAAEFLWMPEVVAPLYDMMKSLSKTAWVVLTFVLVFMFLLTWYGMYKEAKLAGYQTGVAVIVPPISIAIAGVIVLIILIFFGGMVSPIDVFGFPILHTYPNTCDATHPELHGLLCYKPCPSNRHRVSDVCWADTQENGVGTPVGLEPCPDGWENWGLLCHEPISWRLENGWLWIPSGGRLVGRLDHGGVCPGPQDAGGLPQFDDWYKRWKSASDKKPRTKKKCSEPANAHDTERSCEEQKLVEGAVHVERVDGLCYKQCPSGMTHVPLMPYLCVKTESNGKPMRLDYYDADSKVPSLIQLFGRFNPA
;
A
#
# COMPACT_ATOMS: atom_id res chain seq x y z
N MET A 1 39.71 -0.17 2.02
CA MET A 1 38.41 0.42 2.41
C MET A 1 37.57 0.60 1.17
N PRO A 2 36.39 -0.05 1.07
CA PRO A 2 35.62 -0.07 -0.16
C PRO A 2 34.83 1.24 -0.30
N LYS A 3 35.15 2.03 -1.33
CA LYS A 3 34.45 3.29 -1.64
C LYS A 3 32.95 3.11 -1.95
N GLY A 4 32.50 1.90 -2.31
CA GLY A 4 31.14 1.65 -2.76
C GLY A 4 30.04 1.62 -1.68
N VAL A 5 30.39 1.54 -0.38
CA VAL A 5 29.36 1.49 0.69
C VAL A 5 28.84 2.89 1.04
N ILE A 6 29.67 3.92 0.91
CA ILE A 6 29.30 5.31 1.23
C ILE A 6 28.45 5.91 0.10
N GLU A 7 28.77 5.59 -1.16
CA GLU A 7 28.00 6.04 -2.33
C GLU A 7 26.55 5.51 -2.29
N LYS A 8 26.39 4.22 -1.96
CA LYS A 8 25.07 3.60 -1.90
C LYS A 8 24.20 4.17 -0.76
N ALA A 9 24.80 4.53 0.37
CA ALA A 9 24.09 5.15 1.48
C ALA A 9 23.66 6.60 1.18
N GLN A 10 24.41 7.33 0.36
CA GLN A 10 24.01 8.67 -0.10
C GLN A 10 22.83 8.62 -1.08
N GLU A 11 22.78 7.64 -1.98
CA GLU A 11 21.64 7.45 -2.88
C GLU A 11 20.35 7.10 -2.12
N THR A 12 20.43 6.26 -1.09
CA THR A 12 19.24 5.89 -0.29
C THR A 12 18.73 7.05 0.58
N ALA A 13 19.64 7.88 1.10
CA ALA A 13 19.25 9.06 1.89
C ALA A 13 18.56 10.12 1.02
N ALA A 14 18.97 10.27 -0.24
CA ALA A 14 18.32 11.18 -1.18
C ALA A 14 16.90 10.68 -1.53
N GLU A 15 16.71 9.39 -1.81
CA GLU A 15 15.36 8.84 -2.06
C GLU A 15 14.43 8.94 -0.84
N PHE A 16 14.98 8.81 0.37
CA PHE A 16 14.19 8.92 1.60
C PHE A 16 13.77 10.37 1.92
N LEU A 17 14.63 11.35 1.63
CA LEU A 17 14.31 12.77 1.82
C LEU A 17 13.36 13.32 0.74
N TRP A 18 13.30 12.68 -0.43
CA TRP A 18 12.51 13.11 -1.56
C TRP A 18 11.52 12.03 -2.03
N MET A 19 10.69 11.52 -1.11
CA MET A 19 9.67 10.54 -1.47
C MET A 19 8.79 11.11 -2.60
N PRO A 20 8.81 10.50 -3.80
CA PRO A 20 8.19 11.09 -5.00
C PRO A 20 6.68 11.31 -4.82
N GLU A 21 6.04 10.49 -3.99
CA GLU A 21 4.61 10.61 -3.66
C GLU A 21 4.26 11.85 -2.83
N VAL A 22 5.20 12.38 -2.04
CA VAL A 22 4.99 13.58 -1.21
C VAL A 22 5.52 14.82 -1.91
N VAL A 23 6.63 14.68 -2.65
CA VAL A 23 7.29 15.80 -3.32
C VAL A 23 6.52 16.25 -4.55
N ALA A 24 5.91 15.34 -5.32
CA ALA A 24 5.10 15.69 -6.50
C ALA A 24 3.93 16.65 -6.17
N PRO A 25 3.04 16.35 -5.20
CA PRO A 25 1.95 17.26 -4.86
C PRO A 25 2.46 18.57 -4.25
N LEU A 26 3.55 18.54 -3.45
CA LEU A 26 4.14 19.75 -2.90
C LEU A 26 4.71 20.66 -4.00
N TYR A 27 5.37 20.07 -5.01
CA TYR A 27 5.90 20.79 -6.16
C TYR A 27 4.78 21.44 -6.97
N ASP A 28 3.68 20.72 -7.19
CA ASP A 28 2.51 21.27 -7.89
C ASP A 28 1.84 22.41 -7.10
N MET A 29 1.75 22.30 -5.77
CA MET A 29 1.28 23.39 -4.91
C MET A 29 2.19 24.62 -4.98
N MET A 30 3.51 24.44 -4.89
CA MET A 30 4.47 25.55 -4.99
C MET A 30 4.43 26.22 -6.37
N LYS A 31 4.30 25.44 -7.44
CA LYS A 31 4.18 25.95 -8.81
C LYS A 31 2.89 26.74 -9.01
N SER A 32 1.78 26.28 -8.42
CA SER A 32 0.49 26.98 -8.43
C SER A 32 0.54 28.30 -7.64
N LEU A 33 1.12 28.28 -6.43
CA LEU A 33 1.34 29.48 -5.62
C LEU A 33 2.24 30.49 -6.32
N SER A 34 3.31 30.03 -6.97
CA SER A 34 4.23 30.88 -7.74
C SER A 34 3.53 31.58 -8.89
N LYS A 35 2.72 30.86 -9.69
CA LYS A 35 1.92 31.47 -10.77
C LYS A 35 0.94 32.50 -10.24
N THR A 36 0.24 32.19 -9.15
CA THR A 36 -0.76 33.09 -8.55
C THR A 36 -0.10 34.36 -8.00
N ALA A 37 1.03 34.22 -7.29
CA ALA A 37 1.82 35.34 -6.80
C ALA A 37 2.34 36.23 -7.93
N TRP A 38 2.77 35.63 -9.05
CA TRP A 38 3.23 36.38 -10.23
C TRP A 38 2.12 37.20 -10.88
N VAL A 39 0.90 36.64 -10.97
CA VAL A 39 -0.29 37.35 -11.48
C VAL A 39 -0.62 38.54 -10.57
N VAL A 40 -0.71 38.31 -9.25
CA VAL A 40 -1.00 39.38 -8.29
C VAL A 40 0.07 40.48 -8.33
N LEU A 41 1.35 40.10 -8.33
CA LEU A 41 2.47 41.05 -8.43
C LEU A 41 2.37 41.89 -9.71
N THR A 42 2.04 41.27 -10.84
CA THR A 42 1.85 41.96 -12.12
C THR A 42 0.73 42.98 -12.03
N PHE A 43 -0.42 42.61 -11.44
CA PHE A 43 -1.52 43.55 -11.22
C PHE A 43 -1.12 44.72 -10.33
N VAL A 44 -0.39 44.48 -9.24
CA VAL A 44 0.09 45.54 -8.34
C VAL A 44 1.05 46.48 -9.07
N LEU A 45 1.98 45.96 -9.86
CA LEU A 45 2.94 46.78 -10.62
C LEU A 45 2.23 47.63 -11.68
N VAL A 46 1.26 47.07 -12.41
CA VAL A 46 0.43 47.82 -13.36
C VAL A 46 -0.35 48.92 -12.63
N PHE A 47 -0.93 48.62 -11.48
CA PHE A 47 -1.69 49.61 -10.70
C PHE A 47 -0.80 50.73 -10.15
N MET A 48 0.36 50.41 -9.59
CA MET A 48 1.33 51.41 -9.14
C MET A 48 1.79 52.30 -10.29
N PHE A 49 2.06 51.72 -11.45
CA PHE A 49 2.44 52.49 -12.64
C PHE A 49 1.33 53.48 -13.06
N LEU A 50 0.06 53.04 -13.07
CA LEU A 50 -1.09 53.91 -13.36
C LEU A 50 -1.23 55.05 -12.34
N LEU A 51 -0.96 54.80 -11.04
CA LEU A 51 -0.99 55.83 -10.01
C LEU A 51 0.14 56.85 -10.16
N THR A 52 1.36 56.39 -10.39
CA THR A 52 2.51 57.28 -10.64
C THR A 52 2.25 58.14 -11.87
N TRP A 53 1.69 57.53 -12.92
CA TRP A 53 1.27 58.24 -14.13
C TRP A 53 0.21 59.31 -13.85
N TYR A 54 -0.83 58.97 -13.09
CA TYR A 54 -1.88 59.93 -12.70
C TYR A 54 -1.30 61.12 -11.91
N GLY A 55 -0.33 60.86 -11.03
CA GLY A 55 0.41 61.91 -10.32
C GLY A 55 1.15 62.85 -11.27
N MET A 56 1.94 62.30 -12.20
CA MET A 56 2.65 63.11 -13.20
C MET A 56 1.70 63.92 -14.10
N TYR A 57 0.59 63.33 -14.51
CA TYR A 57 -0.44 64.04 -15.30
C TYR A 57 -1.03 65.22 -14.54
N LYS A 58 -1.32 65.04 -13.25
CA LYS A 58 -1.86 66.09 -12.39
C LYS A 58 -0.87 67.25 -12.22
N GLU A 59 0.41 66.95 -11.97
CA GLU A 59 1.46 67.98 -11.84
C GLU A 59 1.71 68.72 -13.17
N ALA A 60 1.74 68.01 -14.30
CA ALA A 60 1.89 68.63 -15.62
C ALA A 60 0.74 69.60 -15.94
N LYS A 61 -0.49 69.24 -15.52
CA LYS A 61 -1.67 70.11 -15.66
C LYS A 61 -1.58 71.36 -14.79
N LEU A 62 -1.04 71.24 -13.58
CA LEU A 62 -0.82 72.39 -12.68
C LEU A 62 0.28 73.32 -13.19
N ALA A 63 1.30 72.78 -13.86
CA ALA A 63 2.40 73.55 -14.45
C ALA A 63 2.03 74.28 -15.76
N GLY A 64 0.77 74.23 -16.20
CA GLY A 64 0.28 75.01 -17.33
C GLY A 64 0.70 74.48 -18.71
N TYR A 65 1.21 73.25 -18.80
CA TYR A 65 1.44 72.60 -20.09
C TYR A 65 0.08 72.36 -20.77
N GLN A 66 -0.24 73.16 -21.79
CA GLN A 66 -1.39 72.91 -22.64
C GLN A 66 -1.21 71.55 -23.32
N THR A 67 -2.31 70.81 -23.43
CA THR A 67 -2.44 69.42 -23.91
C THR A 67 -1.98 69.25 -25.36
N GLY A 68 -0.70 69.45 -25.63
CA GLY A 68 -0.06 69.19 -26.91
C GLY A 68 0.19 67.69 -27.07
N VAL A 69 0.05 67.23 -28.31
CA VAL A 69 0.15 65.83 -28.78
C VAL A 69 1.35 65.07 -28.19
N ALA A 70 2.44 65.76 -27.83
CA ALA A 70 3.64 65.19 -27.21
C ALA A 70 3.40 64.54 -25.83
N VAL A 71 2.36 64.91 -25.08
CA VAL A 71 2.05 64.34 -23.76
C VAL A 71 1.09 63.14 -23.84
N ILE A 72 0.31 63.04 -24.92
CA ILE A 72 -0.82 62.09 -25.05
C ILE A 72 -0.47 60.85 -25.89
N VAL A 73 0.48 60.96 -26.83
CA VAL A 73 0.82 59.84 -27.74
C VAL A 73 1.59 58.69 -27.05
N PRO A 74 2.60 58.92 -26.19
CA PRO A 74 3.29 57.84 -25.48
C PRO A 74 2.40 56.96 -24.57
N PRO A 75 1.42 57.49 -23.81
CA PRO A 75 0.63 56.67 -22.90
C PRO A 75 -0.44 55.81 -23.58
N ILE A 76 -1.04 56.28 -24.67
CA ILE A 76 -2.05 55.49 -25.39
C ILE A 76 -1.41 54.27 -26.05
N SER A 77 -0.22 54.43 -26.63
CA SER A 77 0.50 53.30 -27.24
C SER A 77 0.95 52.26 -26.20
N ILE A 78 1.42 52.69 -25.02
CA ILE A 78 1.80 51.80 -23.93
C ILE A 78 0.56 51.09 -23.33
N ALA A 79 -0.57 51.79 -23.16
CA ALA A 79 -1.79 51.19 -22.67
C ALA A 79 -2.36 50.14 -23.65
N ILE A 80 -2.36 50.44 -24.95
CA ILE A 80 -2.79 49.50 -26.00
C ILE A 80 -1.84 48.28 -26.02
N ALA A 81 -0.52 48.48 -25.95
CA ALA A 81 0.43 47.38 -25.87
C ALA A 81 0.21 46.50 -24.63
N GLY A 82 -0.05 47.11 -23.47
CA GLY A 82 -0.37 46.39 -22.23
C GLY A 82 -1.66 45.55 -22.33
N VAL A 83 -2.71 46.11 -22.93
CA VAL A 83 -3.97 45.38 -23.18
C VAL A 83 -3.75 44.22 -24.16
N ILE A 84 -2.97 44.42 -25.23
CA ILE A 84 -2.65 43.35 -26.19
C ILE A 84 -1.86 42.23 -25.50
N VAL A 85 -0.85 42.53 -24.69
CA VAL A 85 -0.08 41.52 -23.95
C VAL A 85 -0.98 40.79 -22.95
N LEU A 86 -1.89 41.49 -22.25
CA LEU A 86 -2.86 40.87 -21.36
C LEU A 86 -3.79 39.91 -22.10
N ILE A 87 -4.34 40.32 -23.26
CA ILE A 87 -5.18 39.47 -24.10
C ILE A 87 -4.41 38.23 -24.56
N ILE A 88 -3.16 38.39 -24.99
CA ILE A 88 -2.29 37.26 -25.37
C ILE A 88 -2.06 36.34 -24.17
N LEU A 89 -1.78 36.87 -22.97
CA LEU A 89 -1.59 36.05 -21.77
C LEU A 89 -2.88 35.32 -21.34
N ILE A 90 -4.05 35.96 -21.48
CA ILE A 90 -5.34 35.32 -21.20
C ILE A 90 -5.63 34.23 -22.24
N PHE A 91 -5.38 34.52 -23.52
CA PHE A 91 -5.64 33.61 -24.62
C PHE A 91 -4.71 32.39 -24.59
N PHE A 92 -3.39 32.61 -24.48
CA PHE A 92 -2.41 31.52 -24.37
C PHE A 92 -2.44 30.85 -23.00
N GLY A 93 -2.71 31.57 -21.91
CA GLY A 93 -2.92 30.99 -20.58
C GLY A 93 -4.18 30.12 -20.53
N GLY A 94 -5.23 30.51 -21.23
CA GLY A 94 -6.47 29.73 -21.39
C GLY A 94 -6.32 28.53 -22.34
N MET A 95 -5.47 28.63 -23.36
CA MET A 95 -5.22 27.51 -24.29
C MET A 95 -4.23 26.47 -23.75
N VAL A 96 -3.33 26.84 -22.84
CA VAL A 96 -2.21 25.97 -22.41
C VAL A 96 -2.41 25.39 -20.99
N SER A 97 -3.53 25.70 -20.31
CA SER A 97 -3.86 25.03 -19.04
C SER A 97 -5.33 24.63 -18.96
N PRO A 98 -5.67 23.35 -18.69
CA PRO A 98 -6.89 23.08 -17.96
C PRO A 98 -6.84 23.88 -16.66
N ILE A 99 -7.90 24.63 -16.37
CA ILE A 99 -7.96 25.48 -15.18
C ILE A 99 -8.19 24.56 -13.96
N ASP A 100 -7.12 23.99 -13.44
CA ASP A 100 -7.12 23.30 -12.15
C ASP A 100 -6.93 24.33 -11.04
N VAL A 101 -8.00 24.69 -10.36
CA VAL A 101 -7.92 25.57 -9.18
C VAL A 101 -7.80 24.66 -7.95
N PHE A 102 -6.66 24.71 -7.26
CA PHE A 102 -6.35 23.88 -6.08
C PHE A 102 -6.30 22.35 -6.32
N GLY A 103 -5.96 21.90 -7.53
CA GLY A 103 -5.89 20.46 -7.84
C GLY A 103 -7.26 19.78 -7.91
N PHE A 104 -8.34 20.56 -7.83
CA PHE A 104 -9.70 20.10 -8.09
C PHE A 104 -10.20 20.76 -9.38
N PRO A 105 -10.58 19.99 -10.40
CA PRO A 105 -11.19 20.53 -11.61
C PRO A 105 -12.60 21.07 -11.27
N ILE A 106 -12.75 22.39 -11.21
CA ILE A 106 -14.03 23.05 -10.84
C ILE A 106 -15.05 23.04 -12.01
N LEU A 107 -14.58 22.81 -13.24
CA LEU A 107 -15.41 22.73 -14.44
C LEU A 107 -15.01 21.50 -15.26
N HIS A 108 -15.57 20.33 -14.93
CA HIS A 108 -15.68 19.26 -15.90
C HIS A 108 -16.88 19.56 -16.81
N THR A 109 -16.63 20.03 -18.02
CA THR A 109 -17.65 20.12 -19.08
C THR A 109 -17.96 18.76 -19.72
N TYR A 110 -17.39 17.68 -19.19
CA TYR A 110 -17.72 16.32 -19.57
C TYR A 110 -18.92 15.88 -18.74
N PRO A 111 -19.98 15.35 -19.35
CA PRO A 111 -20.98 14.64 -18.60
C PRO A 111 -20.28 13.44 -17.94
N ASN A 112 -20.09 13.47 -16.62
CA ASN A 112 -19.61 12.36 -15.78
C ASN A 112 -20.61 11.19 -15.73
N THR A 113 -21.45 11.07 -16.75
CA THR A 113 -22.43 10.01 -16.88
C THR A 113 -21.85 9.02 -17.86
N CYS A 114 -21.27 7.96 -17.32
CA CYS A 114 -21.07 6.78 -18.11
C CYS A 114 -22.42 6.20 -18.55
N ASP A 115 -22.42 5.54 -19.71
CA ASP A 115 -23.59 4.79 -20.17
C ASP A 115 -23.98 3.72 -19.14
N ALA A 116 -25.27 3.37 -19.08
CA ALA A 116 -25.80 2.36 -18.16
C ALA A 116 -25.10 1.00 -18.31
N THR A 117 -24.52 0.72 -19.49
CA THR A 117 -23.72 -0.49 -19.72
C THR A 117 -22.34 -0.47 -19.05
N HIS A 118 -21.79 0.71 -18.73
CA HIS A 118 -20.44 0.90 -18.19
C HIS A 118 -20.43 1.92 -17.03
N PRO A 119 -21.23 1.74 -15.97
CA PRO A 119 -21.53 2.79 -15.00
C PRO A 119 -20.34 3.24 -14.13
N GLU A 120 -19.22 2.51 -14.11
CA GLU A 120 -18.07 2.83 -13.26
C GLU A 120 -17.06 3.74 -13.98
N LEU A 121 -16.89 4.97 -13.50
CA LEU A 121 -15.94 5.95 -14.04
C LEU A 121 -14.59 5.87 -13.29
N HIS A 122 -13.53 5.46 -13.97
CA HIS A 122 -12.17 5.45 -13.42
C HIS A 122 -11.18 5.96 -14.48
N GLY A 123 -10.28 6.88 -14.10
CA GLY A 123 -9.26 7.40 -15.03
C GLY A 123 -9.83 7.99 -16.33
N LEU A 124 -10.99 8.66 -16.25
CA LEU A 124 -11.74 9.23 -17.40
C LEU A 124 -12.27 8.21 -18.41
N LEU A 125 -12.27 6.92 -18.07
CA LEU A 125 -12.88 5.85 -18.87
C LEU A 125 -14.03 5.21 -18.10
N CYS A 126 -15.03 4.76 -18.84
CA CYS A 126 -16.20 4.07 -18.32
C CYS A 126 -16.02 2.56 -18.46
N TYR A 127 -16.24 1.83 -17.38
CA TYR A 127 -16.06 0.39 -17.31
C TYR A 127 -17.32 -0.32 -16.84
N LYS A 128 -17.44 -1.61 -17.18
CA LYS A 128 -18.46 -2.48 -16.60
C LYS A 128 -18.23 -2.68 -15.10
N PRO A 129 -19.28 -2.96 -14.31
CA PRO A 129 -19.10 -3.32 -12.92
C PRO A 129 -18.23 -4.57 -12.82
N CYS A 130 -17.32 -4.58 -11.85
CA CYS A 130 -16.53 -5.79 -11.59
C CYS A 130 -17.46 -6.96 -11.19
N PRO A 131 -17.10 -8.21 -11.56
CA PRO A 131 -17.82 -9.39 -11.09
C PRO A 131 -17.93 -9.42 -9.56
N SER A 132 -18.98 -10.02 -9.01
CA SER A 132 -19.20 -10.09 -7.57
C SER A 132 -17.96 -10.64 -6.82
N ASN A 133 -17.59 -10.00 -5.70
CA ASN A 133 -16.38 -10.25 -4.88
C ASN A 133 -15.06 -9.76 -5.51
N ARG A 134 -15.14 -8.79 -6.41
CA ARG A 134 -14.00 -8.05 -6.94
C ARG A 134 -14.26 -6.56 -6.79
N HIS A 135 -13.20 -5.79 -6.58
CA HIS A 135 -13.24 -4.33 -6.60
C HIS A 135 -12.35 -3.80 -7.73
N ARG A 136 -12.72 -2.64 -8.27
CA ARG A 136 -11.98 -2.00 -9.36
C ARG A 136 -10.80 -1.21 -8.82
N VAL A 137 -9.60 -1.47 -9.35
CA VAL A 137 -8.44 -0.60 -9.19
C VAL A 137 -7.90 -0.31 -10.58
N SER A 138 -8.12 0.92 -11.06
CA SER A 138 -7.85 1.30 -12.46
C SER A 138 -8.71 0.51 -13.46
N ASP A 139 -8.09 -0.04 -14.49
CA ASP A 139 -8.62 -0.85 -15.59
C ASP A 139 -8.76 -2.34 -15.22
N VAL A 140 -8.30 -2.74 -14.03
CA VAL A 140 -8.27 -4.14 -13.58
C VAL A 140 -9.26 -4.36 -12.43
N CYS A 141 -10.00 -5.47 -12.50
CA CYS A 141 -10.83 -5.95 -11.40
C CYS A 141 -10.02 -6.87 -10.49
N TRP A 142 -9.70 -6.38 -9.29
CA TRP A 142 -8.96 -7.11 -8.29
C TRP A 142 -9.88 -7.95 -7.41
N ALA A 143 -9.50 -9.19 -7.12
CA ALA A 143 -10.21 -10.00 -6.14
C ALA A 143 -10.19 -9.35 -4.76
N ASP A 144 -11.30 -9.42 -4.02
CA ASP A 144 -11.33 -8.94 -2.64
C ASP A 144 -10.36 -9.77 -1.78
N THR A 145 -9.28 -9.14 -1.34
CA THR A 145 -8.29 -9.75 -0.46
C THR A 145 -8.48 -9.27 0.97
N GLN A 146 -8.23 -10.16 1.93
CA GLN A 146 -8.15 -9.82 3.34
C GLN A 146 -6.70 -9.89 3.80
N GLU A 147 -6.21 -8.82 4.42
CA GLU A 147 -4.91 -8.83 5.07
C GLU A 147 -4.92 -9.79 6.27
N ASN A 148 -3.93 -10.68 6.30
CA ASN A 148 -3.79 -11.70 7.34
C ASN A 148 -2.56 -11.46 8.24
N GLY A 149 -1.89 -10.32 8.05
CA GLY A 149 -0.69 -9.91 8.77
C GLY A 149 0.60 -10.50 8.19
N VAL A 150 1.72 -9.94 8.64
CA VAL A 150 3.06 -10.39 8.27
C VAL A 150 3.34 -11.75 8.92
N GLY A 151 3.95 -12.66 8.18
CA GLY A 151 4.34 -13.97 8.70
C GLY A 151 5.51 -13.90 9.67
N THR A 152 5.63 -14.91 10.51
CA THR A 152 6.76 -15.10 11.42
C THR A 152 7.69 -16.20 10.89
N PRO A 153 9.00 -16.17 11.18
CA PRO A 153 9.89 -17.26 10.81
C PRO A 153 9.46 -18.57 11.48
N VAL A 154 9.63 -19.68 10.75
CA VAL A 154 9.38 -21.02 11.28
C VAL A 154 10.25 -21.30 12.51
N GLY A 155 9.70 -22.06 13.44
CA GLY A 155 10.43 -22.62 14.57
C GLY A 155 11.31 -23.78 14.15
N LEU A 156 12.35 -24.04 14.93
CA LEU A 156 13.18 -25.23 14.80
C LEU A 156 12.40 -26.45 15.31
N GLU A 157 12.45 -27.56 14.59
CA GLU A 157 11.82 -28.81 15.01
C GLU A 157 12.37 -29.27 16.36
N PRO A 158 11.55 -29.75 17.30
CA PRO A 158 12.05 -30.28 18.57
C PRO A 158 12.91 -31.51 18.31
N CYS A 159 14.00 -31.67 19.05
CA CYS A 159 14.80 -32.88 18.94
C CYS A 159 14.00 -34.12 19.35
N PRO A 160 14.25 -35.28 18.70
CA PRO A 160 13.67 -36.55 19.11
C PRO A 160 13.91 -36.80 20.60
N ASP A 161 13.00 -37.53 21.24
CA ASP A 161 13.14 -37.80 22.67
C ASP A 161 14.42 -38.60 22.94
N GLY A 162 15.20 -38.14 23.93
CA GLY A 162 16.50 -38.69 24.28
C GLY A 162 17.68 -38.14 23.48
N TRP A 163 17.47 -37.23 22.52
CA TRP A 163 18.55 -36.58 21.77
C TRP A 163 18.97 -35.26 22.40
N GLU A 164 20.23 -34.88 22.23
CA GLU A 164 20.76 -33.61 22.69
C GLU A 164 20.48 -32.50 21.67
N ASN A 165 20.06 -31.33 22.16
CA ASN A 165 19.83 -30.15 21.33
C ASN A 165 21.10 -29.29 21.29
N TRP A 166 21.75 -29.24 20.12
CA TRP A 166 22.96 -28.45 19.86
C TRP A 166 22.65 -27.21 19.01
N GLY A 167 21.50 -26.56 19.26
CA GLY A 167 21.08 -25.35 18.56
C GLY A 167 20.35 -25.69 17.26
N LEU A 168 21.06 -25.73 16.13
CA LEU A 168 20.50 -26.04 14.79
C LEU A 168 20.50 -27.53 14.47
N LEU A 169 21.16 -28.35 15.30
CA LEU A 169 21.33 -29.78 15.11
C LEU A 169 20.79 -30.53 16.32
N CYS A 170 20.25 -31.71 16.08
CA CYS A 170 20.01 -32.71 17.10
C CYS A 170 21.07 -33.80 16.99
N HIS A 171 21.62 -34.18 18.14
CA HIS A 171 22.66 -35.21 18.24
C HIS A 171 22.12 -36.41 19.01
N GLU A 172 22.16 -37.58 18.39
CA GLU A 172 21.85 -38.84 19.06
C GLU A 172 22.98 -39.19 20.04
N PRO A 173 22.68 -39.44 21.33
CA PRO A 173 23.73 -39.77 22.30
C PRO A 173 24.50 -41.01 21.86
N ILE A 174 25.82 -40.95 22.00
CA ILE A 174 26.70 -42.09 21.72
C ILE A 174 26.53 -43.08 22.87
N SER A 175 25.96 -44.25 22.58
CA SER A 175 25.81 -45.35 23.51
C SER A 175 26.74 -46.50 23.13
N TRP A 176 27.47 -47.02 24.11
CA TRP A 176 28.32 -48.18 23.92
C TRP A 176 27.48 -49.43 24.11
N ARG A 177 27.47 -50.33 23.11
CA ARG A 177 26.82 -51.63 23.22
C ARG A 177 27.85 -52.73 23.16
N LEU A 178 27.66 -53.75 23.98
CA LEU A 178 28.49 -54.95 24.01
C LEU A 178 28.03 -55.87 22.88
N GLU A 179 28.84 -55.95 21.82
CA GLU A 179 28.63 -56.87 20.72
C GLU A 179 29.50 -58.12 20.95
N ASN A 180 28.90 -59.31 20.78
CA ASN A 180 29.56 -60.60 20.97
C ASN A 180 30.16 -60.85 22.38
N GLY A 181 29.76 -60.08 23.40
CA GLY A 181 30.15 -60.32 24.79
C GLY A 181 31.54 -59.81 25.20
N TRP A 182 32.33 -59.27 24.27
CA TRP A 182 33.68 -58.74 24.57
C TRP A 182 34.04 -57.44 23.83
N LEU A 183 33.31 -57.07 22.77
CA LEU A 183 33.62 -55.90 21.95
C LEU A 183 32.61 -54.78 22.21
N TRP A 184 33.04 -53.66 22.78
CA TRP A 184 32.21 -52.47 22.90
C TRP A 184 32.22 -51.70 21.58
N ILE A 185 31.10 -51.73 20.86
CA ILE A 185 30.94 -50.96 19.62
C ILE A 185 30.09 -49.72 19.94
N PRO A 186 30.55 -48.51 19.55
CA PRO A 186 29.74 -47.32 19.69
C PRO A 186 28.54 -47.41 18.75
N SER A 187 27.36 -47.09 19.26
CA SER A 187 26.11 -46.97 18.51
C SER A 187 25.47 -45.62 18.82
N GLY A 188 24.82 -45.00 17.83
CA GLY A 188 24.31 -43.62 17.93
C GLY A 188 25.25 -42.62 17.26
N GLY A 189 25.22 -41.36 17.69
CA GLY A 189 26.01 -40.27 17.09
C GLY A 189 25.44 -39.73 15.77
N ARG A 190 24.21 -40.09 15.40
CA ARG A 190 23.54 -39.52 14.23
C ARG A 190 23.25 -38.05 14.46
N LEU A 191 23.53 -37.24 13.45
CA LEU A 191 23.18 -35.82 13.40
C LEU A 191 21.98 -35.62 12.49
N VAL A 192 21.01 -34.84 12.95
CA VAL A 192 19.83 -34.45 12.17
C VAL A 192 19.67 -32.94 12.27
N GLY A 193 19.45 -32.26 11.15
CA GLY A 193 19.17 -30.83 11.13
C GLY A 193 17.76 -30.55 11.62
N ARG A 194 17.59 -29.52 12.45
CA ARG A 194 16.28 -29.14 13.00
C ARG A 194 15.34 -28.41 12.01
N LEU A 195 15.80 -28.26 10.77
CA LEU A 195 15.04 -27.72 9.65
C LEU A 195 14.96 -28.72 8.49
N ASP A 196 15.36 -29.98 8.69
CA ASP A 196 15.37 -31.00 7.63
C ASP A 196 13.94 -31.28 7.10
N HIS A 197 12.89 -31.03 7.90
CA HIS A 197 11.48 -31.14 7.46
C HIS A 197 10.82 -29.77 7.22
N GLY A 198 11.63 -28.71 7.09
CA GLY A 198 11.18 -27.35 6.76
C GLY A 198 10.71 -26.53 7.95
N GLY A 199 10.95 -26.98 9.18
CA GLY A 199 10.59 -26.25 10.39
C GLY A 199 9.11 -26.38 10.78
N VAL A 200 8.77 -25.85 11.95
CA VAL A 200 7.45 -25.98 12.58
C VAL A 200 6.74 -24.64 12.75
N CYS A 201 5.41 -24.69 12.65
CA CYS A 201 4.53 -23.60 13.07
C CYS A 201 3.67 -24.09 14.25
N PRO A 202 3.43 -23.25 15.27
CA PRO A 202 3.75 -21.83 15.37
C PRO A 202 5.23 -21.51 15.58
N GLY A 203 5.62 -20.30 15.21
CA GLY A 203 7.01 -19.83 15.32
C GLY A 203 7.38 -19.37 16.73
N PRO A 204 8.67 -19.09 17.01
CA PRO A 204 9.13 -18.65 18.34
C PRO A 204 8.51 -17.32 18.80
N GLN A 205 8.07 -16.47 17.87
CA GLN A 205 7.37 -15.23 18.17
C GLN A 205 6.03 -15.49 18.89
N ASP A 206 5.32 -16.57 18.54
CA ASP A 206 4.07 -16.94 19.22
C ASP A 206 4.31 -17.51 20.62
N ALA A 207 5.53 -18.01 20.89
CA ALA A 207 5.93 -18.52 22.19
C ALA A 207 6.45 -17.43 23.16
N GLY A 208 6.47 -16.15 22.73
CA GLY A 208 7.08 -15.07 23.50
C GLY A 208 8.60 -15.01 23.41
N GLY A 209 9.21 -15.72 22.45
CA GLY A 209 10.64 -15.70 22.18
C GLY A 209 11.28 -17.09 22.08
N LEU A 210 12.62 -17.10 21.98
CA LEU A 210 13.43 -18.31 21.81
C LEU A 210 13.70 -19.14 23.07
N PRO A 211 13.81 -18.58 24.31
CA PRO A 211 14.11 -19.41 25.46
C PRO A 211 12.95 -20.41 25.68
N GLN A 212 13.25 -21.71 25.71
CA GLN A 212 12.28 -22.79 25.94
C GLN A 212 11.23 -23.00 24.83
N PHE A 213 11.53 -22.59 23.59
CA PHE A 213 10.63 -22.82 22.45
C PHE A 213 10.26 -24.32 22.29
N ASP A 214 11.21 -25.24 22.44
CA ASP A 214 10.98 -26.67 22.27
C ASP A 214 9.94 -27.22 23.26
N ASP A 215 10.06 -26.87 24.53
CA ASP A 215 9.14 -27.31 25.60
C ASP A 215 7.77 -26.66 25.44
N TRP A 216 7.73 -25.41 25.01
CA TRP A 216 6.48 -24.73 24.66
C TRP A 216 5.81 -25.43 23.48
N TYR A 217 6.56 -25.72 22.41
CA TYR A 217 6.04 -26.32 21.18
C TYR A 217 5.52 -27.75 21.44
N LYS A 218 6.25 -28.57 22.20
CA LYS A 218 5.80 -29.91 22.60
C LYS A 218 4.47 -29.86 23.38
N ARG A 219 4.33 -28.91 24.33
CA ARG A 219 3.07 -28.69 25.07
C ARG A 219 1.95 -28.21 24.16
N TRP A 220 2.23 -27.24 23.28
CA TRP A 220 1.26 -26.70 22.34
C TRP A 220 0.78 -27.79 21.38
N LYS A 221 1.69 -28.61 20.84
CA LYS A 221 1.36 -29.69 19.89
C LYS A 221 0.46 -30.74 20.54
N SER A 222 0.84 -31.20 21.74
CA SER A 222 0.03 -32.13 22.54
C SER A 222 -1.38 -31.57 22.85
N ALA A 223 -1.47 -30.28 23.18
CA ALA A 223 -2.74 -29.60 23.40
C ALA A 223 -3.57 -29.46 22.12
N SER A 224 -2.94 -29.11 21.00
CA SER A 224 -3.60 -28.88 19.71
C SER A 224 -4.24 -30.17 19.16
N ASP A 225 -3.61 -31.32 19.40
CA ASP A 225 -4.12 -32.63 18.96
C ASP A 225 -5.37 -33.10 19.75
N LYS A 226 -5.66 -32.49 20.92
CA LYS A 226 -6.88 -32.75 21.70
C LYS A 226 -8.10 -31.99 21.17
N LYS A 227 -9.31 -32.46 21.49
CA LYS A 227 -10.57 -31.80 21.07
C LYS A 227 -10.77 -30.45 21.79
N PRO A 228 -11.25 -29.40 21.09
CA PRO A 228 -11.53 -28.11 21.72
C PRO A 228 -12.63 -28.24 22.77
N ARG A 229 -12.43 -27.60 23.93
CA ARG A 229 -13.41 -27.62 25.02
C ARG A 229 -14.40 -26.46 24.87
N THR A 230 -15.69 -26.72 25.07
CA THR A 230 -16.70 -25.65 25.06
C THR A 230 -16.51 -24.73 26.26
N LYS A 231 -16.56 -23.40 26.05
CA LYS A 231 -16.31 -22.35 27.07
C LYS A 231 -17.04 -22.55 28.41
N LYS A 232 -18.23 -23.17 28.40
CA LYS A 232 -19.07 -23.40 29.60
C LYS A 232 -18.48 -24.41 30.59
N LYS A 233 -17.51 -25.24 30.18
CA LYS A 233 -16.97 -26.36 30.99
C LYS A 233 -15.70 -26.04 31.77
N CYS A 234 -15.16 -24.82 31.72
CA CYS A 234 -13.89 -24.48 32.37
C CYS A 234 -13.94 -24.42 33.92
N SER A 235 -15.11 -24.62 34.52
CA SER A 235 -15.32 -24.69 35.97
C SER A 235 -15.25 -26.11 36.55
N GLU A 236 -15.14 -27.14 35.72
CA GLU A 236 -15.14 -28.55 36.15
C GLU A 236 -13.71 -29.06 36.42
N PRO A 237 -13.52 -29.97 37.40
CA PRO A 237 -12.21 -30.50 37.77
C PRO A 237 -11.52 -31.23 36.60
N ALA A 238 -10.18 -31.17 36.56
CA ALA A 238 -9.35 -31.63 35.44
C ALA A 238 -9.56 -33.11 35.06
N ASN A 239 -9.89 -33.95 36.04
CA ASN A 239 -9.88 -35.42 35.92
C ASN A 239 -11.08 -36.00 35.14
N ALA A 240 -12.01 -35.16 34.69
CA ALA A 240 -13.22 -35.62 33.99
C ALA A 240 -13.07 -35.67 32.46
N HIS A 241 -11.97 -35.15 31.89
CA HIS A 241 -11.90 -34.82 30.46
C HIS A 241 -10.53 -35.09 29.82
N ASP A 242 -10.01 -36.31 29.93
CA ASP A 242 -8.68 -36.68 29.38
C ASP A 242 -8.55 -36.51 27.85
N THR A 243 -9.67 -36.44 27.13
CA THR A 243 -9.71 -36.29 25.66
C THR A 243 -10.01 -34.87 25.17
N GLU A 244 -10.43 -33.97 26.08
CA GLU A 244 -10.66 -32.55 25.76
C GLU A 244 -9.48 -31.70 26.26
N ARG A 245 -9.25 -30.55 25.63
CA ARG A 245 -8.24 -29.59 26.11
C ARG A 245 -8.59 -29.08 27.51
N SER A 246 -7.59 -28.97 28.38
CA SER A 246 -7.69 -28.18 29.61
C SER A 246 -7.84 -26.69 29.28
N CYS A 247 -8.23 -25.85 30.25
CA CYS A 247 -8.39 -24.41 29.99
C CYS A 247 -7.03 -23.71 29.78
N GLU A 248 -5.96 -24.22 30.39
CA GLU A 248 -4.60 -23.75 30.15
C GLU A 248 -4.12 -24.18 28.75
N GLU A 249 -4.42 -25.41 28.35
CA GLU A 249 -4.16 -25.91 26.99
C GLU A 249 -4.95 -25.13 25.94
N GLN A 250 -6.20 -24.77 26.24
CA GLN A 250 -7.01 -23.94 25.34
C GLN A 250 -6.41 -22.54 25.18
N LYS A 251 -5.98 -21.90 26.28
CA LYS A 251 -5.27 -20.60 26.21
C LYS A 251 -3.96 -20.71 25.44
N LEU A 252 -3.23 -21.81 25.62
CA LEU A 252 -1.99 -22.08 24.90
C LEU A 252 -2.22 -22.20 23.39
N VAL A 253 -3.26 -22.94 22.97
CA VAL A 253 -3.61 -23.10 21.56
C VAL A 253 -4.18 -21.81 20.96
N GLU A 254 -5.02 -21.07 21.68
CA GLU A 254 -5.57 -19.78 21.22
C GLU A 254 -4.53 -18.67 21.15
N GLY A 255 -3.48 -18.73 21.98
CA GLY A 255 -2.37 -17.77 21.96
C GLY A 255 -1.43 -17.95 20.77
N ALA A 256 -1.44 -19.12 20.13
CA ALA A 256 -0.67 -19.37 18.92
C ALA A 256 -1.38 -18.80 17.70
N VAL A 257 -0.87 -17.69 17.17
CA VAL A 257 -1.53 -16.94 16.11
C VAL A 257 -1.11 -17.44 14.73
N HIS A 258 0.17 -17.77 14.53
CA HIS A 258 0.71 -18.13 13.22
C HIS A 258 0.85 -19.66 13.06
N VAL A 259 -0.27 -20.35 12.86
CA VAL A 259 -0.30 -21.83 12.81
C VAL A 259 -0.07 -22.44 11.43
N GLU A 260 -0.22 -21.66 10.35
CA GLU A 260 -0.19 -22.17 8.97
C GLU A 260 1.18 -21.93 8.32
N ARG A 261 1.80 -22.99 7.80
CA ARG A 261 3.11 -22.88 7.13
C ARG A 261 2.94 -22.62 5.64
N VAL A 262 3.44 -21.49 5.15
CA VAL A 262 3.42 -21.11 3.73
C VAL A 262 4.80 -20.58 3.35
N ASP A 263 5.43 -21.19 2.34
CA ASP A 263 6.72 -20.77 1.78
C ASP A 263 7.84 -20.50 2.81
N GLY A 264 7.93 -21.35 3.85
CA GLY A 264 8.98 -21.27 4.88
C GLY A 264 8.74 -20.24 5.99
N LEU A 265 7.54 -19.66 6.04
CA LEU A 265 7.09 -18.77 7.11
C LEU A 265 5.78 -19.30 7.73
N CYS A 266 5.50 -18.87 8.94
CA CYS A 266 4.26 -19.14 9.66
C CYS A 266 3.32 -17.95 9.53
N TYR A 267 2.09 -18.20 9.08
CA TYR A 267 1.03 -17.22 8.93
C TYR A 267 -0.16 -17.58 9.79
N LYS A 268 -1.03 -16.59 10.00
CA LYS A 268 -2.37 -16.83 10.52
C LYS A 268 -3.14 -17.71 9.55
N GLN A 269 -4.05 -18.52 10.07
CA GLN A 269 -4.93 -19.29 9.21
C GLN A 269 -5.89 -18.36 8.46
N CYS A 270 -6.03 -18.55 7.15
CA CYS A 270 -7.02 -17.79 6.39
C CYS A 270 -8.45 -18.05 6.90
N PRO A 271 -9.35 -17.07 6.82
CA PRO A 271 -10.77 -17.27 7.12
C PRO A 271 -11.38 -18.40 6.29
N SER A 272 -12.45 -19.02 6.81
CA SER A 272 -13.14 -20.11 6.13
C SER A 272 -13.58 -19.70 4.71
N GLY A 273 -13.22 -20.52 3.71
CA GLY A 273 -13.49 -20.25 2.29
C GLY A 273 -12.48 -19.32 1.60
N MET A 274 -11.38 -18.98 2.26
CA MET A 274 -10.26 -18.26 1.66
C MET A 274 -8.99 -19.09 1.69
N THR A 275 -8.04 -18.75 0.82
CA THR A 275 -6.72 -19.36 0.74
C THR A 275 -5.67 -18.27 0.55
N HIS A 276 -4.42 -18.58 0.88
CA HIS A 276 -3.31 -17.64 0.71
C HIS A 276 -3.07 -17.33 -0.76
N VAL A 277 -2.75 -16.07 -1.06
CA VAL A 277 -2.35 -15.66 -2.40
C VAL A 277 -0.94 -16.16 -2.69
N PRO A 278 -0.70 -16.88 -3.81
CA PRO A 278 0.65 -17.30 -4.19
C PRO A 278 1.61 -16.11 -4.27
N LEU A 279 2.82 -16.25 -3.71
CA LEU A 279 3.85 -15.19 -3.61
C LEU A 279 3.49 -14.00 -2.71
N MET A 280 2.24 -13.91 -2.23
CA MET A 280 1.77 -12.87 -1.31
C MET A 280 1.00 -13.50 -0.12
N PRO A 281 1.63 -14.41 0.65
CA PRO A 281 0.94 -15.17 1.70
C PRO A 281 0.43 -14.32 2.87
N TYR A 282 0.79 -13.05 2.97
CA TYR A 282 0.19 -12.11 3.91
C TYR A 282 -1.25 -11.69 3.51
N LEU A 283 -1.72 -12.09 2.33
CA LEU A 283 -3.09 -11.88 1.84
C LEU A 283 -3.84 -13.21 1.72
N CYS A 284 -5.12 -13.17 2.08
CA CYS A 284 -6.09 -14.23 1.83
C CYS A 284 -7.04 -13.80 0.71
N VAL A 285 -7.34 -14.70 -0.21
CA VAL A 285 -8.29 -14.50 -1.30
C VAL A 285 -9.35 -15.61 -1.27
N LYS A 286 -10.59 -15.30 -1.66
CA LYS A 286 -11.65 -16.32 -1.77
C LYS A 286 -11.24 -17.42 -2.75
N THR A 287 -11.62 -18.65 -2.43
CA THR A 287 -11.48 -19.77 -3.37
C THR A 287 -12.63 -19.78 -4.37
N GLU A 288 -12.31 -20.10 -5.62
CA GLU A 288 -13.31 -20.39 -6.65
C GLU A 288 -14.02 -21.71 -6.35
N SER A 289 -15.15 -21.96 -7.02
CA SER A 289 -15.91 -23.22 -6.88
C SER A 289 -15.11 -24.48 -7.24
N ASN A 290 -14.01 -24.32 -7.97
CA ASN A 290 -13.06 -25.37 -8.33
C ASN A 290 -11.97 -25.61 -7.25
N GLY A 291 -12.01 -24.89 -6.13
CA GLY A 291 -11.04 -24.98 -5.03
C GLY A 291 -9.72 -24.23 -5.25
N LYS A 292 -9.54 -23.54 -6.37
CA LYS A 292 -8.34 -22.75 -6.65
C LYS A 292 -8.48 -21.33 -6.07
N PRO A 293 -7.36 -20.65 -5.72
CA PRO A 293 -7.40 -19.23 -5.40
C PRO A 293 -8.02 -18.46 -6.56
N MET A 294 -8.96 -17.57 -6.26
CA MET A 294 -9.49 -16.66 -7.26
C MET A 294 -8.35 -15.84 -7.85
N ARG A 295 -8.32 -15.73 -9.18
CA ARG A 295 -7.31 -14.91 -9.87
C ARG A 295 -7.36 -13.47 -9.36
N LEU A 296 -6.21 -12.96 -8.91
CA LEU A 296 -6.06 -11.61 -8.38
C LEU A 296 -6.53 -10.58 -9.40
N ASP A 297 -6.12 -10.72 -10.65
CA ASP A 297 -6.46 -9.82 -11.72
C ASP A 297 -7.48 -10.43 -12.68
N TYR A 298 -8.42 -9.58 -13.09
CA TYR A 298 -9.25 -9.81 -14.25
C TYR A 298 -9.20 -8.54 -15.09
N TYR A 299 -8.49 -8.62 -16.21
CA TYR A 299 -8.48 -7.57 -17.21
C TYR A 299 -9.82 -7.59 -17.94
N ASP A 300 -10.61 -6.52 -17.75
CA ASP A 300 -11.75 -6.26 -18.60
C ASP A 300 -11.32 -5.27 -19.69
N ALA A 301 -11.10 -5.78 -20.90
CA ALA A 301 -10.66 -4.98 -22.04
C ALA A 301 -11.79 -4.07 -22.60
N ASP A 302 -13.02 -4.18 -22.10
CA ASP A 302 -14.18 -3.43 -22.60
C ASP A 302 -14.32 -2.09 -21.87
N SER A 303 -13.39 -1.18 -22.15
CA SER A 303 -13.47 0.21 -21.69
C SER A 303 -14.08 1.10 -22.77
N LYS A 304 -14.93 2.04 -22.37
CA LYS A 304 -15.53 3.04 -23.26
C LYS A 304 -15.08 4.43 -22.87
N VAL A 305 -14.70 5.21 -23.87
CA VAL A 305 -14.50 6.65 -23.68
C VAL A 305 -15.88 7.28 -23.43
N PRO A 306 -16.07 8.03 -22.34
CA PRO A 306 -17.32 8.76 -22.11
C PRO A 306 -17.60 9.69 -23.30
N SER A 307 -18.87 9.84 -23.68
CA SER A 307 -19.23 10.68 -24.83
C SER A 307 -18.84 12.13 -24.56
N LEU A 308 -17.77 12.59 -25.22
CA LEU A 308 -17.13 13.89 -25.01
C LEU A 308 -17.97 15.11 -25.37
N ILE A 309 -19.07 14.94 -26.11
CA ILE A 309 -19.79 16.05 -26.70
C ILE A 309 -21.29 15.77 -26.60
N GLN A 310 -21.93 16.38 -25.60
CA GLN A 310 -23.35 16.73 -25.64
C GLN A 310 -23.50 18.25 -25.51
N LEU A 311 -22.86 18.98 -26.42
CA LEU A 311 -23.22 20.38 -26.67
C LEU A 311 -24.54 20.38 -27.45
N PHE A 312 -25.64 20.57 -26.73
CA PHE A 312 -27.01 20.69 -27.23
C PHE A 312 -27.59 19.43 -27.90
N GLY A 313 -27.95 18.43 -27.10
CA GLY A 313 -28.69 17.25 -27.58
C GLY A 313 -29.80 16.85 -26.62
N ARG A 314 -31.05 16.86 -27.09
CA ARG A 314 -32.27 16.48 -26.37
C ARG A 314 -32.10 15.16 -25.60
N PHE A 315 -32.54 15.16 -24.34
CA PHE A 315 -33.00 13.95 -23.65
C PHE A 315 -34.05 13.26 -24.52
N ASN A 316 -33.79 12.03 -24.92
CA ASN A 316 -34.83 11.10 -25.31
C ASN A 316 -35.03 10.14 -24.12
N PRO A 317 -36.11 10.29 -23.33
CA PRO A 317 -36.44 9.30 -22.32
C PRO A 317 -37.10 8.10 -23.00
N ALA A 318 -36.31 7.09 -23.35
CA ALA A 318 -36.76 5.71 -23.57
C ALA A 318 -35.56 4.76 -23.48
#